data_AF-A0A3N0ZID1-F1
#
_entry.id   AF-A0A3N0ZID1-F1
#
_cell.length_a   1.000
_cell.length_b   1.000
_cell.length_c   1.000
_cell.angle_alpha   90.00
_cell.angle_beta   90.00
_cell.angle_gamma   90.00
#
_symmetry.space_group_name_H-M   'P 1'
#
loop_
_entity.id
_entity.type
_entity.pdbx_description
1 polymer ?
#
loop_
_entity_poly.entity_id
_entity_poly.type
_entity_poly.pdbx_seq_one_letter_code
_entity_poly.pdbx_strand_id
1 'polypeptide(L)'
;GFYKYFGIDNDSASVYIGLTKYNKQLNKKDTIAEASEILSNCNEYKMFDLKLNYYKDIQPDTIKIAIISSAGGRNFGDSSTARVGSVLFIDELSLELLNGKIIKINTGVK
;
A
#
# COMPACT_ATOMS: atom_id res chain seq x y z
N GLY A 1 2.64 1.58 -9.92
CA GLY A 1 4.01 2.00 -9.54
C GLY A 1 4.99 0.89 -9.86
N PHE A 2 6.27 1.05 -9.53
CA PHE A 2 7.28 0.01 -9.71
C PHE A 2 7.95 -0.34 -8.39
N TYR A 3 8.36 -1.60 -8.23
CA TYR A 3 9.04 -2.09 -7.04
C TYR A 3 10.21 -3.00 -7.39
N LYS A 4 11.21 -3.01 -6.51
CA LYS A 4 12.28 -4.02 -6.47
C LYS A 4 12.42 -4.48 -5.03
N TYR A 5 12.52 -5.77 -4.78
CA TYR A 5 12.46 -6.31 -3.42
C TYR A 5 13.49 -7.42 -3.21
N PHE A 6 14.24 -7.28 -2.11
CA PHE A 6 15.21 -8.25 -1.60
C PHE A 6 14.81 -8.64 -0.18
N GLY A 7 13.98 -9.66 -0.07
CA GLY A 7 13.53 -10.28 1.17
C GLY A 7 14.53 -11.30 1.69
N ILE A 8 14.60 -11.39 3.01
CA ILE A 8 15.37 -12.40 3.73
C ILE A 8 14.48 -13.62 4.03
N ASP A 9 15.02 -14.82 3.86
CA ASP A 9 14.30 -16.09 4.00
C ASP A 9 12.99 -16.12 3.18
N ASN A 10 11.85 -16.40 3.85
CA ASN A 10 10.52 -16.45 3.25
C ASN A 10 9.73 -15.14 3.42
N ASP A 11 10.40 -14.02 3.70
CA ASP A 11 9.72 -12.73 3.86
C ASP A 11 9.23 -12.17 2.52
N SER A 12 8.19 -11.35 2.59
CA SER A 12 7.63 -10.64 1.45
C SER A 12 7.37 -9.19 1.81
N ALA A 13 7.36 -8.31 0.81
CA ALA A 13 6.90 -6.94 1.00
C ALA A 13 5.38 -6.86 0.79
N SER A 14 4.77 -5.75 1.22
CA SER A 14 3.38 -5.47 0.90
C SER A 14 3.13 -4.01 0.62
N VAL A 15 2.18 -3.76 -0.27
CA VAL A 15 1.62 -2.44 -0.55
C VAL A 15 0.12 -2.48 -0.31
N TYR A 16 -0.41 -1.41 0.28
CA TYR A 16 -1.82 -1.26 0.58
C TYR A 16 -2.26 0.17 0.31
N ILE A 17 -3.47 0.30 -0.23
CA ILE A 17 -4.18 1.57 -0.32
C ILE A 17 -5.61 1.38 0.19
N GLY A 18 -6.08 2.34 0.98
CA GLY A 18 -7.43 2.36 1.53
C GLY A 18 -8.03 3.76 1.48
N LEU A 19 -9.32 3.82 1.16
CA LEU A 19 -10.16 5.01 1.25
C LEU A 19 -11.08 4.83 2.46
N THR A 20 -11.07 5.80 3.37
CA THR A 20 -11.91 5.75 4.57
C THR A 20 -12.74 7.01 4.70
N LYS A 21 -13.84 6.89 5.46
CA LYS A 21 -14.65 8.02 5.91
C LYS A 21 -14.80 7.98 7.42
N TYR A 22 -14.67 9.12 8.09
CA TYR A 22 -14.97 9.19 9.50
C TYR A 22 -16.49 9.23 9.74
N ASN A 23 -16.99 8.23 10.45
CA ASN A 23 -18.37 8.14 10.88
C ASN A 23 -18.53 8.81 12.24
N LYS A 24 -19.07 10.04 12.25
CA LYS A 24 -19.28 10.82 13.47
C LYS A 24 -20.31 10.21 14.42
N GLN A 25 -21.29 9.47 13.90
CA GLN A 25 -22.34 8.85 14.73
C GLN A 25 -21.78 7.67 15.52
N LEU A 26 -20.94 6.85 14.88
CA LEU A 26 -20.33 5.66 15.50
C LEU A 26 -18.97 5.95 16.14
N ASN A 27 -18.43 7.16 15.96
CA ASN A 27 -17.10 7.56 16.39
C ASN A 27 -15.99 6.61 15.88
N LYS A 28 -16.09 6.20 14.61
CA LYS A 28 -15.23 5.17 13.98
C LYS A 28 -14.89 5.54 12.53
N LYS A 29 -13.84 4.92 12.00
CA LYS A 29 -13.49 5.00 10.57
C LYS A 29 -14.17 3.85 9.82
N ASP A 30 -14.93 4.20 8.80
CA ASP A 30 -15.51 3.24 7.87
C ASP A 30 -14.59 3.08 6.66
N THR A 31 -14.25 1.84 6.31
CA THR A 31 -13.56 1.52 5.05
C THR A 31 -14.56 1.64 3.90
N ILE A 32 -14.24 2.48 2.91
CA ILE A 32 -15.04 2.71 1.71
C ILE A 32 -14.53 1.83 0.57
N ALA A 33 -13.22 1.78 0.40
CA ALA A 33 -12.56 0.96 -0.59
C ALA A 33 -11.15 0.60 -0.14
N GLU A 34 -10.62 -0.54 -0.56
CA GLU A 34 -9.21 -0.87 -0.36
C GLU A 34 -8.67 -1.86 -1.38
N ALA A 35 -7.35 -1.95 -1.44
CA ALA A 35 -6.60 -2.95 -2.18
C ALA A 35 -5.25 -3.20 -1.49
N SER A 36 -4.74 -4.43 -1.63
CA SER A 36 -3.35 -4.73 -1.27
C SER A 36 -2.76 -5.80 -2.17
N GLU A 37 -1.44 -5.79 -2.25
CA GLU A 37 -0.66 -6.77 -2.98
C GLU A 37 0.54 -7.21 -2.12
N ILE A 38 0.85 -8.50 -2.19
CA ILE A 38 2.09 -9.07 -1.64
C ILE A 38 3.14 -9.03 -2.75
N LEU A 39 4.28 -8.43 -2.44
CA LEU A 39 5.39 -8.23 -3.36
C LEU A 39 6.46 -9.28 -3.07
N SER A 40 6.63 -10.21 -4.01
CA SER A 40 7.66 -11.24 -3.95
C SER A 40 9.03 -10.72 -4.36
N ASN A 41 10.07 -11.47 -4.01
CA ASN A 41 11.45 -11.18 -4.40
C ASN A 41 11.57 -10.87 -5.90
N CYS A 42 12.21 -9.75 -6.21
CA CYS A 42 12.42 -9.30 -7.58
C CYS A 42 13.68 -8.43 -7.64
N ASN A 43 14.67 -8.87 -8.43
CA ASN A 43 15.97 -8.20 -8.57
C ASN A 43 15.93 -7.04 -9.58
N GLU A 44 14.83 -6.90 -10.31
CA GLU A 44 14.56 -5.85 -11.29
C GLU A 44 13.31 -5.08 -10.89
N TYR A 45 13.12 -3.88 -11.46
CA TYR A 45 11.88 -3.12 -11.21
C TYR A 45 10.70 -3.79 -11.90
N LYS A 46 9.75 -4.29 -11.12
CA LYS A 46 8.49 -4.86 -11.57
C LYS A 46 7.34 -3.91 -11.29
N MET A 47 6.42 -3.78 -12.24
CA MET A 47 5.21 -2.98 -12.07
C MET A 47 4.26 -3.65 -11.07
N PHE A 48 3.60 -2.83 -10.25
CA PHE A 48 2.42 -3.20 -9.47
C PHE A 48 1.29 -2.21 -9.74
N ASP A 49 0.06 -2.72 -9.74
CA ASP A 49 -1.15 -1.94 -9.96
C ASP A 49 -2.28 -2.44 -9.06
N LEU A 50 -2.84 -1.51 -8.27
CA LEU A 50 -3.79 -1.80 -7.20
C LEU A 50 -5.16 -1.25 -7.58
N LYS A 51 -6.03 -2.12 -8.07
CA LYS A 51 -7.44 -1.75 -8.32
C LYS A 51 -8.22 -1.77 -7.01
N LEU A 52 -8.68 -0.59 -6.57
CA LEU A 52 -9.51 -0.43 -5.39
C LEU A 52 -10.84 -1.19 -5.53
N ASN A 53 -11.17 -1.99 -4.52
CA ASN A 53 -12.49 -2.61 -4.38
C ASN A 53 -13.38 -1.72 -3.54
N TYR A 54 -14.43 -1.14 -4.13
CA TYR A 54 -15.37 -0.27 -3.42
C TYR A 54 -16.48 -1.09 -2.76
N TYR A 55 -16.63 -0.93 -1.45
CA TYR A 55 -17.66 -1.60 -0.65
C TYR A 55 -18.89 -0.73 -0.43
N LYS A 56 -18.74 0.60 -0.55
CA LYS A 56 -19.81 1.58 -0.31
C LYS A 56 -19.75 2.68 -1.36
N ASP A 57 -20.91 3.13 -1.82
CA ASP A 57 -21.05 4.30 -2.69
C ASP A 57 -21.17 5.58 -1.84
N ILE A 58 -20.07 5.92 -1.17
CA ILE A 58 -19.99 7.10 -0.29
C ILE A 58 -18.65 7.79 -0.54
N GLN A 59 -18.65 9.13 -0.61
CA GLN A 59 -17.43 9.90 -0.77
C GLN A 59 -16.49 9.76 0.45
N PRO A 60 -15.26 9.24 0.27
CA PRO A 60 -14.26 9.14 1.34
C PRO A 60 -13.72 10.52 1.70
N ASP A 61 -13.18 10.64 2.91
CA ASP A 61 -12.52 11.87 3.39
C ASP A 61 -11.02 11.69 3.65
N THR A 62 -10.53 10.45 3.64
CA THR A 62 -9.16 10.11 3.98
C THR A 62 -8.64 9.03 3.05
N ILE A 63 -7.38 9.18 2.62
CA ILE A 63 -6.61 8.15 1.91
C ILE A 63 -5.52 7.63 2.84
N LYS A 64 -5.36 6.31 2.92
CA LYS A 64 -4.27 5.62 3.61
C LYS A 64 -3.45 4.85 2.59
N ILE A 65 -2.14 5.07 2.58
CA ILE A 65 -1.18 4.26 1.83
C ILE A 65 -0.22 3.65 2.83
N ALA A 66 0.02 2.34 2.72
CA ALA A 66 1.03 1.65 3.51
C ALA A 66 1.95 0.87 2.57
N ILE A 67 3.26 1.05 2.77
CA ILE A 67 4.32 0.39 2.03
C ILE A 67 5.22 -0.24 3.10
N ILE A 68 5.33 -1.56 3.09
CA ILE A 68 5.95 -2.31 4.18
C ILE A 68 6.93 -3.31 3.58
N SER A 69 8.19 -3.24 3.99
CA SER A 69 9.27 -4.13 3.50
C SER A 69 9.24 -5.53 4.11
N SER A 70 8.36 -5.77 5.09
CA SER A 70 8.16 -7.07 5.72
C SER A 70 6.69 -7.27 6.08
N ALA A 71 6.00 -8.10 5.32
CA ALA A 71 4.55 -8.31 5.40
C ALA A 71 4.16 -9.00 6.71
N GLY A 72 5.05 -9.77 7.34
CA GLY A 72 4.84 -10.30 8.69
C GLY A 72 4.58 -9.19 9.72
N GLY A 73 5.21 -8.03 9.55
CA GLY A 73 4.99 -6.86 10.40
C GLY A 73 3.73 -6.04 10.10
N ARG A 74 2.92 -6.40 9.08
CA ARG A 74 1.81 -5.56 8.56
C ARG A 74 0.78 -5.16 9.62
N ASN A 75 0.55 -6.02 10.61
CA ASN A 75 -0.46 -5.79 11.65
C ASN A 75 0.10 -5.08 12.89
N PHE A 76 1.39 -4.75 12.94
CA PHE A 76 2.08 -4.14 14.09
C PHE A 76 1.90 -4.89 15.44
N GLY A 77 1.30 -6.08 15.44
CA GLY A 77 0.93 -6.82 16.64
C GLY A 77 1.92 -7.94 17.00
N ASP A 78 2.68 -8.43 16.03
CA ASP A 78 3.70 -9.46 16.25
C ASP A 78 4.88 -9.27 15.30
N SER A 79 5.99 -8.77 15.83
CA SER A 79 7.23 -8.55 15.07
C SER A 79 8.04 -9.82 14.86
N SER A 80 7.68 -10.96 15.47
CA SER A 80 8.42 -12.22 15.34
C SER A 80 8.43 -12.78 13.91
N THR A 81 7.45 -12.36 13.10
CA THR A 81 7.32 -12.76 11.70
C THR A 81 7.98 -11.78 10.73
N ALA A 82 8.43 -10.61 11.20
CA ALA A 82 9.21 -9.70 10.37
C ALA A 82 10.65 -10.21 10.19
N ARG A 83 11.29 -9.87 9.07
CA ARG A 83 12.70 -10.22 8.84
C ARG A 83 13.57 -8.98 8.70
N VAL A 84 14.52 -8.86 9.63
CA VAL A 84 15.56 -7.82 9.59
C VAL A 84 16.42 -8.05 8.36
N GLY A 85 16.65 -6.98 7.59
CA GLY A 85 17.44 -7.03 6.35
C GLY A 85 16.60 -7.11 5.07
N SER A 86 15.28 -7.33 5.15
CA SER A 86 14.41 -7.22 3.98
C SER A 86 14.33 -5.77 3.49
N VAL A 87 14.60 -5.55 2.20
CA VAL A 87 14.65 -4.20 1.59
C VAL A 87 13.67 -4.09 0.44
N LEU A 88 12.81 -3.08 0.50
CA LEU A 88 11.86 -2.71 -0.55
C LEU A 88 12.23 -1.35 -1.14
N PHE A 89 12.43 -1.32 -2.46
CA PHE A 89 12.54 -0.09 -3.24
C PHE A 89 11.23 0.14 -3.97
N ILE A 90 10.75 1.39 -3.96
CA ILE A 90 9.55 1.83 -4.68
C ILE A 90 9.92 3.01 -5.56
N ASP A 91 9.39 3.03 -6.78
CA ASP A 91 9.59 4.11 -7.72
C ASP A 91 8.34 4.39 -8.57
N GLU A 92 8.28 5.59 -9.15
CA GLU A 92 7.19 6.10 -10.00
C GLU A 92 5.80 5.75 -9.44
N LEU A 93 5.58 6.08 -8.16
CA LEU A 93 4.28 5.89 -7.52
C LEU A 93 3.29 6.94 -8.05
N SER A 94 2.10 6.50 -8.43
CA SER A 94 1.04 7.39 -8.90
C SER A 94 -0.33 6.89 -8.45
N LEU A 95 -1.27 7.83 -8.37
CA LEU A 95 -2.69 7.56 -8.15
C LEU A 95 -3.46 7.99 -9.39
N GLU A 96 -4.27 7.11 -9.94
CA GLU A 96 -5.24 7.44 -10.97
C GLU A 96 -6.61 7.67 -10.32
N LEU A 97 -7.20 8.83 -10.56
CA LEU A 97 -8.55 9.17 -10.11
C LEU A 97 -9.60 8.72 -11.13
N LEU A 98 -10.85 8.57 -10.69
CA LEU A 98 -11.97 8.10 -11.54
C LEU A 98 -12.19 8.92 -12.83
N ASN A 99 -11.76 10.18 -12.86
CA ASN A 99 -11.84 11.04 -14.04
C ASN A 99 -10.61 10.93 -14.96
N GLY A 100 -9.75 9.93 -14.76
CA GLY A 100 -8.50 9.73 -15.50
C GLY A 100 -7.37 10.67 -15.09
N LYS A 101 -7.57 11.52 -14.07
CA LYS A 101 -6.50 12.40 -13.58
C LYS A 101 -5.45 11.57 -12.85
N ILE A 102 -4.19 11.72 -13.26
CA ILE A 102 -3.05 11.06 -12.61
C ILE A 102 -2.37 12.05 -11.66
N ILE A 103 -2.14 11.61 -10.43
CA ILE A 103 -1.34 12.30 -9.42
C ILE A 103 -0.07 11.50 -9.20
N LYS A 104 1.08 12.04 -9.61
CA LYS A 104 2.39 11.44 -9.29
C LYS A 104 2.77 11.76 -7.85
N ILE A 105 3.25 10.75 -7.12
CA ILE A 105 3.84 10.88 -5.79
C ILE A 105 5.35 10.85 -5.99
N ASN A 106 5.96 12.04 -6.09
CA ASN A 106 7.41 12.15 -6.27
C ASN A 106 8.13 11.71 -4.99
N THR A 107 8.97 10.69 -5.12
CA THR A 107 9.86 10.17 -4.07
C THR A 107 11.28 10.74 -4.15
N GLY A 108 11.57 11.59 -5.14
CA GLY A 108 12.87 12.23 -5.34
C GLY A 108 13.12 13.42 -4.41
N VAL A 109 14.38 13.56 -3.99
CA VAL A 109 14.90 14.81 -3.39
C VAL A 109 15.07 15.83 -4.51
N LYS A 110 14.62 17.06 -4.28
CA LYS A 110 14.92 18.21 -5.16
C LYS A 110 16.41 18.54 -5.16
#